data_AF-A0A3L7NXU0-F1
#
_entry.id   AF-A0A3L7NXU0-F1
#
_cell.length_a   1.000
_cell.length_b   1.000
_cell.length_c   1.000
_cell.angle_alpha   90.00
_cell.angle_beta   90.00
_cell.angle_gamma   90.00
#
_symmetry.space_group_name_H-M   'P 1'
#
loop_
_entity.id
_entity.type
_entity.pdbx_description
1 polymer ?
#
loop_
_entity_poly.entity_id
_entity_poly.type
_entity_poly.pdbx_seq_one_letter_code
_entity_poly.pdbx_strand_id
1 'polypeptide(L)'
;MFNPDFKDMLSALSEAKIDFLLVGAYAVAAHGHPRATGDLDLWVRPDIDLCVIGRADLILNKKASGRPKDLADVESLDPTGS
;
A
#
# COMPACT_ATOMS: atom_id res chain seq x y z
N MET A 1 -12.40 0.45 14.51
CA MET A 1 -13.22 0.04 13.34
C MET A 1 -12.26 -0.33 12.23
N PHE A 2 -12.44 -1.48 11.57
CA PHE A 2 -11.58 -1.88 10.46
C PHE A 2 -11.86 -0.96 9.26
N ASN A 3 -10.82 -0.45 8.60
CA ASN A 3 -10.98 0.46 7.47
C ASN A 3 -11.69 -0.29 6.31
N PRO A 4 -12.85 0.20 5.82
CA PRO A 4 -13.58 -0.47 4.73
C PRO A 4 -12.73 -0.63 3.47
N ASP A 5 -11.89 0.36 3.12
CA ASP A 5 -11.03 0.29 1.92
C ASP A 5 -10.02 -0.87 2.02
N PHE A 6 -9.52 -1.15 3.22
CA PHE A 6 -8.61 -2.27 3.45
C PHE A 6 -9.33 -3.61 3.29
N LYS A 7 -10.59 -3.68 3.71
CA LYS A 7 -11.42 -4.87 3.50
C LYS A 7 -11.67 -5.11 2.01
N ASP A 8 -12.00 -4.07 1.28
CA ASP A 8 -12.30 -4.13 -0.14
C ASP A 8 -11.06 -4.57 -0.94
N MET A 9 -9.88 -4.04 -0.60
CA MET A 9 -8.62 -4.47 -1.21
C MET A 9 -8.31 -5.95 -0.97
N LEU A 10 -8.42 -6.43 0.27
CA LEU A 10 -8.20 -7.84 0.60
C LEU A 10 -9.21 -8.77 -0.09
N SER A 11 -10.47 -8.32 -0.20
CA SER A 11 -11.53 -9.06 -0.88
C SER A 11 -11.25 -9.16 -2.38
N ALA A 12 -10.86 -8.04 -3.03
CA ALA A 12 -10.52 -8.01 -4.44
C ALA A 12 -9.35 -8.96 -4.80
N LEU A 13 -8.29 -9.00 -3.98
CA LEU A 13 -7.18 -9.94 -4.18
C LEU A 13 -7.63 -11.39 -4.02
N SER A 14 -8.45 -11.67 -3.01
CA SER A 14 -8.97 -13.01 -2.75
C SER A 14 -9.90 -13.49 -3.88
N GLU A 15 -10.78 -12.63 -4.38
CA GLU A 15 -11.69 -12.92 -5.49
C GLU A 15 -10.94 -13.15 -6.80
N ALA A 16 -9.87 -12.38 -7.03
CA ALA A 16 -8.94 -12.57 -8.14
C ALA A 16 -8.02 -13.80 -7.99
N LYS A 17 -8.12 -14.54 -6.87
CA LYS A 17 -7.27 -15.71 -6.54
C LYS A 17 -5.78 -15.38 -6.56
N ILE A 18 -5.42 -14.18 -6.13
CA ILE A 18 -4.03 -13.78 -5.98
C ILE A 18 -3.50 -14.35 -4.67
N ASP A 19 -2.33 -14.98 -4.73
CA ASP A 19 -1.61 -15.43 -3.56
C ASP A 19 -0.90 -14.23 -2.90
N PHE A 20 -1.35 -13.87 -1.70
CA PHE A 20 -0.73 -12.82 -0.89
C PHE A 20 -0.65 -13.20 0.58
N LEU A 21 0.22 -12.52 1.30
CA LEU A 21 0.40 -12.62 2.74
C LEU A 21 0.21 -11.23 3.36
N LEU A 22 -0.69 -11.15 4.34
CA LEU A 22 -0.82 -9.95 5.18
C LEU A 22 0.41 -9.84 6.09
N VAL A 23 1.08 -8.69 6.04
CA VAL A 23 2.26 -8.41 6.86
C VAL A 23 2.08 -7.09 7.62
N GLY A 24 3.13 -6.61 8.28
CA GLY A 24 3.10 -5.32 8.97
C GLY A 24 2.17 -5.30 10.19
N ALA A 25 1.65 -4.12 10.54
CA ALA A 25 0.93 -3.91 11.80
C ALA A 25 -0.35 -4.73 11.92
N TYR A 26 -1.09 -4.91 10.82
CA TYR A 26 -2.33 -5.69 10.83
C TYR A 26 -2.08 -7.18 11.07
N ALA A 27 -0.98 -7.74 10.57
CA ALA A 27 -0.58 -9.12 10.90
C ALA A 27 -0.25 -9.26 12.39
N VAL A 28 0.50 -8.31 12.95
CA VAL A 28 0.86 -8.30 14.38
C VAL A 28 -0.40 -8.18 15.25
N ALA A 29 -1.38 -7.38 14.84
CA ALA A 29 -2.67 -7.28 15.50
C ALA A 29 -3.48 -8.59 15.45
N ALA A 30 -3.46 -9.32 14.32
CA ALA A 30 -4.08 -10.64 14.20
C ALA A 30 -3.47 -11.67 15.17
N HIS A 31 -2.22 -11.47 15.58
CA HIS A 31 -1.53 -12.26 16.61
C HIS A 31 -1.61 -11.65 18.02
N GLY A 32 -2.59 -10.78 18.29
CA GLY A 32 -2.89 -10.29 19.64
C GLY A 32 -2.06 -9.11 20.12
N HIS A 33 -1.28 -8.45 19.24
CA HIS A 33 -0.43 -7.31 19.60
C HIS A 33 -0.79 -6.07 18.77
N PRO A 34 -1.92 -5.39 19.03
CA PRO A 34 -2.34 -4.25 18.21
C PRO A 34 -1.29 -3.12 18.18
N ARG A 35 -0.97 -2.65 16.98
CA ARG A 35 -0.08 -1.51 16.75
C ARG A 35 -0.76 -0.53 15.80
N ALA A 36 -0.75 0.76 16.15
CA ALA A 36 -1.29 1.80 15.27
C ALA A 36 -0.52 1.84 13.94
N THR A 37 -1.27 1.87 12.84
CA THR A 37 -0.75 2.03 11.48
C THR A 37 -1.78 2.78 10.64
N GLY A 38 -1.31 3.60 9.70
CA GLY A 38 -2.14 4.19 8.65
C GLY A 38 -2.09 3.39 7.34
N ASP A 39 -1.19 2.41 7.26
CA ASP A 39 -0.87 1.67 6.04
C ASP A 39 -1.30 0.19 6.17
N LEU A 40 -1.56 -0.43 5.01
CA LEU A 40 -1.79 -1.87 4.85
C LEU A 40 -0.64 -2.46 4.03
N ASP A 41 0.12 -3.38 4.62
CA ASP A 41 1.27 -4.00 3.98
C ASP A 41 0.92 -5.42 3.52
N LEU A 42 1.16 -5.72 2.23
CA LEU A 42 0.90 -7.02 1.61
C LEU A 42 2.15 -7.51 0.89
N TRP A 43 2.54 -8.75 1.16
CA TRP A 43 3.51 -9.47 0.33
C TRP A 43 2.74 -10.27 -0.71
N VAL A 44 3.00 -10.04 -1.99
CA VAL A 44 2.34 -10.75 -3.10
C VAL A 44 3.32 -11.74 -3.73
N ARG A 45 2.84 -12.92 -4.15
CA ARG A 45 3.66 -13.90 -4.86
C ARG A 45 4.11 -13.30 -6.22
N PRO A 46 5.40 -13.43 -6.60
CA PRO A 46 5.95 -12.74 -7.79
C PRO A 46 5.67 -13.45 -9.12
N ASP A 47 4.80 -14.46 -9.14
CA ASP A 47 4.42 -15.22 -10.34
C ASP A 47 3.23 -14.59 -11.09
N ILE A 48 2.81 -13.40 -10.66
CA ILE A 48 1.74 -12.62 -11.30
C ILE A 48 2.25 -11.25 -11.75
N ASP A 49 1.70 -10.76 -12.87
CA ASP A 49 1.84 -9.36 -13.27
C ASP A 49 0.90 -8.50 -12.42
N LEU A 50 1.47 -7.81 -11.43
CA LEU A 50 0.72 -6.89 -10.58
C LEU A 50 0.68 -5.51 -11.23
N CYS A 51 -0.51 -5.08 -11.64
CA CYS A 51 -0.75 -3.72 -12.12
C CYS A 51 -0.62 -2.72 -10.96
N VAL A 52 0.56 -2.14 -10.81
CA VAL A 52 0.81 -1.01 -9.91
C VAL A 52 0.60 0.31 -10.65
N ILE A 53 0.20 1.35 -9.93
CA ILE A 53 0.09 2.69 -10.51
C ILE A 53 1.45 3.13 -11.08
N GLY A 54 1.43 3.79 -12.25
CA GLY A 54 2.65 4.25 -12.91
C GLY A 54 3.37 5.32 -12.10
N ARG A 55 4.68 5.51 -12.35
CA ARG A 55 5.52 6.49 -11.62
C ARG A 55 4.93 7.91 -11.63
N ALA A 56 4.44 8.38 -12.78
CA ALA A 56 3.85 9.72 -12.91
C ALA A 56 2.58 9.86 -12.05
N ASP A 57 1.67 8.89 -12.13
CA ASP A 57 0.42 8.88 -11.35
C ASP A 57 0.69 8.74 -9.84
N LEU A 58 1.69 7.93 -9.46
CA LEU A 58 2.15 7.82 -8.08
C LEU A 58 2.65 9.16 -7.55
N ILE A 59 3.47 9.88 -8.33
CA ILE A 59 3.97 11.21 -7.94
C ILE A 59 2.79 12.19 -7.77
N LEU A 60 1.81 12.19 -8.68
CA LEU A 60 0.63 13.04 -8.57
C LEU A 60 -0.21 12.71 -7.32
N ASN A 61 -0.45 11.42 -7.07
CA ASN A 61 -1.17 10.96 -5.88
C ASN A 61 -0.46 11.42 -4.59
N LYS A 62 0.86 11.25 -4.53
CA LYS A 62 1.69 11.66 -3.39
C LYS A 62 1.72 13.17 -3.18
N LYS A 63 1.79 13.96 -4.26
CA LYS A 63 1.65 15.42 -4.19
C LYS A 63 0.27 15.83 -3.68
N ALA A 64 -0.79 15.11 -4.08
CA ALA A 64 -2.17 15.40 -3.67
C ALA A 64 -2.46 15.01 -2.21
N SER A 65 -1.87 13.93 -1.68
CA SER A 65 -2.05 13.53 -0.28
C SER A 65 -1.36 14.49 0.70
N GLY A 66 -0.29 15.18 0.27
CA GLY A 66 0.32 16.29 0.99
C GLY A 66 0.91 15.95 2.37
N ARG A 67 1.14 14.67 2.69
CA ARG A 67 1.74 14.28 3.98
C ARG A 67 3.23 14.65 3.96
N PRO A 68 3.83 15.08 5.09
CA PRO A 68 5.24 15.45 5.14
C PRO A 68 6.20 14.36 4.62
N LYS A 69 5.86 13.07 4.84
CA LYS A 69 6.64 11.93 4.33
C LYS A 69 6.51 11.75 2.81
N ASP A 70 5.38 12.13 2.21
CA ASP A 70 5.14 11.98 0.78
C ASP A 70 6.00 12.96 -0.05
N LEU A 71 6.40 14.11 0.50
CA LEU A 71 7.30 15.05 -0.18
C LEU A 71 8.72 14.47 -0.35
N ALA A 72 9.23 13.78 0.67
CA ALA A 72 10.52 13.09 0.59
C ALA A 72 10.47 11.93 -0.41
N ASP A 73 9.35 11.19 -0.47
CA ASP A 73 9.14 10.17 -1.49
C ASP A 73 9.14 10.79 -2.90
N VAL A 74 8.50 11.95 -3.09
CA VAL A 74 8.47 12.67 -4.38
C VAL A 74 9.86 13.10 -4.82
N GLU A 75 10.68 13.66 -3.93
CA GLU A 75 12.07 14.04 -4.27
C GLU A 75 12.92 12.82 -4.66
N SER A 76 12.75 11.69 -3.97
CA SER A 76 13.44 10.44 -4.32
C SER A 76 12.96 9.88 -5.68
N LEU A 77 11.66 9.97 -5.95
CA LEU A 77 11.06 9.44 -7.16
C LEU A 77 11.27 10.34 -8.37
N ASP A 78 11.42 11.66 -8.20
CA ASP A 78 11.64 12.65 -9.25
C ASP A 78 12.71 13.69 -8.84
N PRO A 79 13.99 13.27 -8.78
CA PRO A 79 15.06 14.13 -8.28
C PRO A 79 15.38 15.33 -9.19
N THR A 80 14.89 15.34 -10.43
CA THR A 80 15.14 16.41 -11.41
C THR A 80 13.95 17.33 -11.65
N GLY A 81 12.77 17.02 -11.11
CA GLY A 81 11.57 17.86 -11.19
C GLY A 81 11.02 18.08 -12.61
N SER A 82 11.23 17.11 -13.50
CA SER A 82 10.92 17.20 -14.95
C SER A 82 9.47 16.86 -15.27
#